data_AF-A0A318W796-F1
#
_entry.id   AF-A0A318W796-F1
#
_cell.length_a   1.000
_cell.length_b   1.000
_cell.length_c   1.000
_cell.angle_alpha   90.00
_cell.angle_beta   90.00
_cell.angle_gamma   90.00
#
_symmetry.space_group_name_H-M   'P 1'
#
loop_
_entity.id
_entity.type
_entity.pdbx_description
1 polymer ?
#
loop_
_entity_poly.entity_id
_entity_poly.type
_entity_poly.pdbx_seq_one_letter_code
_entity_poly.pdbx_strand_id
1 'polypeptide(L)'
;MIPLWFKLSWLAFLAVLVPVYLQEYGPLNFLWLSSIALVAGCLAAWLESRRLASMLLVAVLLPELVWVLDLVLSLLLLGNPVIGAVHYMYNPDIPLHVRLLSLYHLPLPFALLWMVWRLGYDARAWKWWLPIGWGVLLASYAVAEEGRNLNWVLGPHGEPQEWVAPELWLAFVVLFCTVMWWLTHRLVRWLHRRR
;
A
#
# COMPACT_ATOMS: atom_id res chain seq x y z
N MET A 1 -5.13 -2.54 24.04
CA MET A 1 -4.25 -1.36 23.94
C MET A 1 -3.01 -1.67 23.13
N ILE A 2 -2.61 -0.71 22.29
CA ILE A 2 -1.38 -0.74 21.48
C ILE A 2 -0.26 -0.10 22.32
N PRO A 3 0.93 -0.73 22.48
CA PRO A 3 2.00 -0.18 23.31
C PRO A 3 2.53 1.14 22.78
N LEU A 4 2.94 2.03 23.69
CA LEU A 4 3.46 3.35 23.33
C LEU A 4 4.72 3.28 22.47
N TRP A 5 5.65 2.34 22.76
CA TRP A 5 6.89 2.18 21.98
C TRP A 5 6.59 1.95 20.49
N PHE A 6 5.56 1.16 20.17
CA PHE A 6 5.17 0.87 18.80
C PHE A 6 4.67 2.13 18.08
N LYS A 7 3.84 2.94 18.77
CA LYS A 7 3.32 4.22 18.26
C LYS A 7 4.46 5.21 18.00
N LEU A 8 5.41 5.31 18.93
CA LEU A 8 6.57 6.20 18.83
C LEU A 8 7.53 5.77 17.72
N SER A 9 7.84 4.47 17.58
CA SER A 9 8.71 3.97 16.50
C SER A 9 8.11 4.23 15.12
N TRP A 10 6.80 4.00 14.94
CA TRP A 10 6.12 4.30 13.67
C TRP A 10 6.14 5.81 13.39
N LEU A 11 5.85 6.64 14.40
CA LEU A 11 5.89 8.10 14.24
C LEU A 11 7.30 8.61 13.90
N ALA A 12 8.34 8.09 14.57
CA ALA A 12 9.73 8.44 14.30
C ALA A 12 10.15 8.07 12.88
N PHE A 13 9.72 6.90 12.40
CA PHE A 13 9.95 6.49 11.02
C PHE A 13 9.28 7.44 10.02
N LEU A 14 8.01 7.82 10.26
CA LEU A 14 7.31 8.80 9.42
C LEU A 14 7.98 10.18 9.45
N ALA A 15 8.51 10.61 10.59
CA ALA A 15 9.20 11.89 10.72
C ALA A 15 10.46 11.97 9.84
N VAL A 16 11.06 10.83 9.47
CA VAL A 16 12.18 10.74 8.52
C VAL A 16 11.67 10.52 7.10
N LEU A 17 10.76 9.57 6.89
CA LEU A 17 10.29 9.19 5.56
C LEU A 17 9.57 10.34 4.85
N VAL A 18 8.67 11.03 5.57
CA VAL A 18 7.81 12.06 4.98
C VAL A 18 8.62 13.20 4.34
N PRO A 19 9.56 13.88 5.04
CA PRO A 19 10.33 14.94 4.42
C PRO A 19 11.20 14.45 3.25
N VAL A 20 11.81 13.27 3.36
CA VAL A 20 12.62 12.69 2.27
C VAL A 20 11.75 12.43 1.04
N TYR A 21 10.57 11.82 1.21
CA TYR A 21 9.67 11.53 0.09
C TYR A 21 9.07 12.79 -0.51
N LEU A 22 8.78 13.81 0.30
CA LEU A 22 8.33 15.10 -0.22
C LEU A 22 9.39 15.77 -1.09
N GLN A 23 10.65 15.69 -0.70
CA GLN A 23 11.75 16.26 -1.46
C GLN A 23 12.01 15.49 -2.77
N GLU A 24 11.99 14.16 -2.72
CA GLU A 24 12.40 13.31 -3.85
C GLU A 24 11.25 13.03 -4.84
N TYR A 25 10.03 12.80 -4.34
CA TYR A 25 8.88 12.39 -5.16
C TYR A 25 7.74 13.42 -5.17
N GLY A 26 7.79 14.42 -4.30
CA GLY A 26 6.72 15.40 -4.14
C GLY A 26 5.50 14.86 -3.38
N PRO A 27 4.49 15.72 -3.12
CA PRO A 27 3.34 15.39 -2.29
C PRO A 27 2.39 14.35 -2.91
N LEU A 28 2.31 14.27 -4.23
CA LEU A 28 1.42 13.34 -4.92
C LEU A 28 1.82 11.87 -4.71
N ASN A 29 3.08 11.59 -4.35
CA ASN A 29 3.55 10.26 -4.02
C ASN A 29 2.79 9.65 -2.82
N PHE A 30 2.21 10.48 -1.94
CA PHE A 30 1.40 9.98 -0.83
C PHE A 30 0.00 9.48 -1.25
N LEU A 31 -0.35 9.52 -2.54
CA LEU A 31 -1.56 8.87 -3.08
C LEU A 31 -1.36 7.36 -3.34
N TRP A 32 -0.14 6.82 -3.27
CA TRP A 32 0.04 5.37 -3.26
C TRP A 32 -0.77 4.76 -2.11
N LEU A 33 -1.51 3.69 -2.40
CA LEU A 33 -2.31 2.98 -1.40
C LEU A 33 -1.48 2.55 -0.19
N SER A 34 -0.24 2.12 -0.42
CA SER A 34 0.75 1.79 0.62
C SER A 34 1.16 3.00 1.47
N SER A 35 1.37 4.17 0.85
CA SER A 35 1.70 5.41 1.56
C SER A 35 0.52 5.89 2.43
N ILE A 36 -0.70 5.81 1.90
CA ILE A 36 -1.93 6.07 2.68
C ILE A 36 -2.00 5.12 3.87
N ALA A 37 -1.78 3.81 3.65
CA ALA A 37 -1.81 2.83 4.72
C ALA A 37 -0.70 3.02 5.75
N LEU A 38 0.49 3.45 5.35
CA LEU A 38 1.58 3.76 6.24
C LEU A 38 1.26 4.95 7.15
N VAL A 39 0.80 6.07 6.58
CA VAL A 39 0.50 7.31 7.32
C VAL A 39 -0.75 7.12 8.18
N ALA A 40 -1.86 6.67 7.58
CA ALA A 40 -3.11 6.45 8.30
C ALA A 40 -3.01 5.27 9.28
N GLY A 41 -2.08 4.33 9.08
CA GLY A 41 -1.81 3.23 9.99
C GLY A 41 -1.23 3.71 11.32
N CYS A 42 -0.30 4.69 11.26
CA CYS A 42 0.19 5.37 12.46
C CYS A 42 -0.97 6.05 13.21
N LEU A 43 -1.84 6.78 12.48
CA LEU A 43 -3.03 7.39 13.09
C LEU A 43 -3.97 6.35 13.71
N ALA A 44 -4.20 5.22 13.04
CA ALA A 44 -5.00 4.12 13.56
C ALA A 44 -4.42 3.52 14.85
N ALA A 45 -3.08 3.45 14.96
CA ALA A 45 -2.40 2.97 16.16
C ALA A 45 -2.58 3.93 17.33
N TRP A 46 -2.46 5.24 17.09
CA TRP A 46 -2.69 6.27 18.12
C TRP A 46 -4.12 6.30 18.61
N LEU A 47 -5.09 6.30 17.69
CA LEU A 47 -6.52 6.29 17.99
C LEU A 47 -7.04 4.93 18.49
N GLU A 48 -6.21 3.88 18.41
CA GLU A 48 -6.61 2.49 18.63
C GLU A 48 -7.87 2.11 17.84
N SER A 49 -8.00 2.67 16.63
CA SER A 49 -9.20 2.57 15.82
C SER A 49 -9.25 1.23 15.09
N ARG A 50 -10.02 0.30 15.65
CA ARG A 50 -10.34 -1.01 15.06
C ARG A 50 -10.80 -0.89 13.60
N ARG A 51 -11.67 0.08 13.31
CA ARG A 51 -12.25 0.29 11.98
C ARG A 51 -11.18 0.74 10.98
N LEU A 52 -10.41 1.76 11.34
CA LEU A 52 -9.37 2.30 10.45
C LEU A 52 -8.28 1.25 10.18
N ALA A 53 -7.78 0.59 11.22
CA ALA A 53 -6.81 -0.51 11.06
C ALA A 53 -7.34 -1.62 10.12
N SER A 54 -8.62 -2.00 10.27
CA SER A 54 -9.25 -2.99 9.40
C SER A 54 -9.42 -2.52 7.96
N MET A 55 -9.69 -1.23 7.73
CA MET A 55 -9.81 -0.65 6.38
C MET A 55 -8.46 -0.68 5.67
N LEU A 56 -7.41 -0.23 6.36
CA LEU A 56 -6.05 -0.21 5.81
C LEU A 56 -5.52 -1.62 5.57
N LEU A 57 -5.77 -2.56 6.49
CA LEU A 57 -5.41 -3.96 6.25
C LEU A 57 -6.10 -4.52 5.00
N VAL A 58 -7.39 -4.25 4.81
CA VAL A 58 -8.12 -4.65 3.60
C VAL A 58 -7.54 -4.00 2.35
N ALA A 59 -7.14 -2.74 2.45
CA ALA A 59 -6.58 -1.98 1.34
C ALA A 59 -5.28 -2.57 0.81
N VAL A 60 -4.36 -2.96 1.72
CA VAL A 60 -2.97 -3.21 1.36
C VAL A 60 -2.43 -4.60 1.66
N LEU A 61 -3.11 -5.48 2.41
CA LEU A 61 -2.51 -6.78 2.79
C LEU A 61 -2.02 -7.60 1.59
N LEU A 62 -2.87 -7.85 0.59
CA LEU A 62 -2.46 -8.63 -0.58
C LEU A 62 -1.40 -7.93 -1.45
N PRO A 63 -1.52 -6.64 -1.83
CA PRO A 63 -0.49 -6.00 -2.65
C PRO A 63 0.84 -5.86 -1.91
N GLU A 64 0.84 -5.64 -0.60
CA GLU A 64 2.07 -5.64 0.21
C GLU A 64 2.71 -7.03 0.24
N LEU A 65 1.92 -8.11 0.39
CA LEU A 65 2.46 -9.47 0.31
C LEU A 65 3.05 -9.78 -1.07
N VAL A 66 2.44 -9.27 -2.15
CA VAL A 66 3.00 -9.36 -3.51
C VAL A 66 4.32 -8.62 -3.61
N TRP A 67 4.40 -7.39 -3.07
CA TRP A 67 5.64 -6.62 -3.03
C TRP A 67 6.74 -7.34 -2.26
N VAL A 68 6.42 -7.89 -1.08
CA VAL A 68 7.37 -8.67 -0.26
C VAL A 68 7.84 -9.92 -1.00
N LEU A 69 6.94 -10.64 -1.65
CA LEU A 69 7.28 -11.81 -2.44
C LEU A 69 8.21 -11.44 -3.61
N ASP A 70 7.90 -10.37 -4.34
CA ASP A 70 8.71 -9.91 -5.47
C ASP A 70 10.11 -9.47 -5.01
N LEU A 71 10.24 -8.79 -3.86
CA LEU A 71 11.53 -8.44 -3.27
C LEU A 71 12.35 -9.69 -2.90
N VAL A 72 11.73 -10.68 -2.26
CA VAL A 72 12.44 -11.90 -1.88
C VAL A 72 12.90 -12.66 -3.12
N LEU A 73 12.03 -12.82 -4.12
CA LEU A 73 12.38 -13.48 -5.37
C LEU A 73 13.46 -12.71 -6.12
N SER A 74 13.38 -11.39 -6.20
CA SER A 74 14.38 -10.58 -6.89
C SER A 74 15.76 -10.71 -6.23
N LEU A 75 15.84 -10.78 -4.91
CA LEU A 75 17.11 -11.03 -4.19
C LEU A 75 17.68 -12.43 -4.49
N LEU A 76 16.83 -13.45 -4.58
CA LEU A 76 17.25 -14.81 -4.97
C LEU A 76 17.68 -14.90 -6.44
N LEU A 77 17.13 -14.03 -7.29
CA LEU A 77 17.41 -13.94 -8.72
C LEU A 77 18.43 -12.84 -9.08
N LEU A 78 19.34 -12.51 -8.15
CA LEU A 78 20.44 -11.57 -8.36
C LEU A 78 20.00 -10.16 -8.81
N GLY A 79 18.87 -9.69 -8.29
CA GLY A 79 18.32 -8.37 -8.54
C GLY A 79 17.37 -8.29 -9.73
N ASN A 80 16.77 -9.41 -10.16
CA ASN A 80 15.79 -9.46 -11.24
C ASN A 80 14.36 -9.69 -10.70
N PRO A 81 13.52 -8.65 -10.56
CA PRO A 81 12.12 -8.77 -10.14
C PRO A 81 11.28 -9.53 -11.16
N VAL A 82 10.36 -10.37 -10.69
CA VAL A 82 9.53 -11.23 -11.56
C VAL A 82 8.18 -10.58 -11.84
N ILE A 83 7.62 -9.90 -10.83
CA ILE A 83 6.31 -9.23 -10.92
C ILE A 83 6.49 -7.76 -11.29
N GLY A 84 7.64 -7.17 -10.93
CA GLY A 84 7.95 -5.77 -11.20
C GLY A 84 7.43 -4.79 -10.14
N ALA A 85 6.85 -5.29 -9.05
CA ALA A 85 6.42 -4.48 -7.91
C ALA A 85 7.60 -3.78 -7.22
N VAL A 86 8.80 -4.36 -7.31
CA VAL A 86 10.03 -3.81 -6.74
C VAL A 86 11.04 -3.31 -7.79
N HIS A 87 10.64 -3.10 -9.04
CA HIS A 87 11.57 -2.67 -10.10
C HIS A 87 12.35 -1.40 -9.72
N TYR A 88 11.66 -0.42 -9.14
CA TYR A 88 12.26 0.83 -8.68
C TYR A 88 13.30 0.63 -7.56
N MET A 89 13.26 -0.48 -6.80
CA MET A 89 14.28 -0.79 -5.78
C MET A 89 15.65 -1.08 -6.41
N TYR A 90 15.70 -1.35 -7.71
CA TYR A 90 16.93 -1.59 -8.45
C TYR A 90 17.32 -0.42 -9.37
N ASN A 91 16.51 0.64 -9.43
CA ASN A 91 16.80 1.82 -10.23
C ASN A 91 17.95 2.64 -9.60
N PRO A 92 19.12 2.81 -10.27
CA PRO A 92 20.23 3.60 -9.74
C PRO A 92 19.95 5.11 -9.69
N ASP A 93 18.98 5.61 -10.46
CA ASP A 93 18.59 7.03 -10.48
C ASP A 93 17.84 7.43 -9.20
N ILE A 94 17.33 6.45 -8.44
CA ILE A 94 16.72 6.68 -7.14
C ILE A 94 17.78 6.51 -6.05
N PRO A 95 18.04 7.55 -5.23
CA PRO A 95 19.06 7.47 -4.19
C PRO A 95 18.84 6.27 -3.26
N LEU A 96 19.92 5.57 -2.90
CA LEU A 96 19.84 4.33 -2.12
C LEU A 96 19.02 4.50 -0.83
N HIS A 97 19.21 5.62 -0.12
CA HIS A 97 18.49 5.88 1.13
C HIS A 97 16.96 5.99 0.91
N VAL A 98 16.51 6.53 -0.23
CA VAL A 98 15.08 6.61 -0.59
C VAL A 98 14.51 5.22 -0.87
N ARG A 99 15.27 4.38 -1.59
CA ARG A 99 14.90 2.98 -1.83
C ARG A 99 14.84 2.19 -0.51
N LEU A 100 15.81 2.38 0.38
CA LEU A 100 15.81 1.74 1.71
C LEU A 100 14.62 2.18 2.56
N LEU A 101 14.18 3.44 2.47
CA LEU A 101 12.96 3.89 3.14
C LEU A 101 11.71 3.17 2.64
N SER A 102 11.68 2.74 1.38
CA SER A 102 10.59 1.91 0.84
C SER A 102 10.48 0.52 1.47
N LEU A 103 11.50 0.07 2.21
CA LEU A 103 11.43 -1.19 2.94
C LEU A 103 10.33 -1.21 4.02
N TYR A 104 9.63 -0.11 4.28
CA TYR A 104 8.41 -0.11 5.10
C TYR A 104 7.35 -1.10 4.60
N HIS A 105 7.36 -1.45 3.31
CA HIS A 105 6.51 -2.48 2.73
C HIS A 105 6.70 -3.85 3.42
N LEU A 106 7.88 -4.11 4.00
CA LEU A 106 8.12 -5.33 4.79
C LEU A 106 7.29 -5.33 6.09
N PRO A 107 7.44 -4.38 7.04
CA PRO A 107 6.71 -4.42 8.30
C PRO A 107 5.23 -4.04 8.19
N LEU A 108 4.83 -3.20 7.23
CA LEU A 108 3.47 -2.61 7.16
C LEU A 108 2.32 -3.63 7.19
N PRO A 109 2.25 -4.66 6.31
CA PRO A 109 1.15 -5.62 6.33
C PRO A 109 1.06 -6.38 7.65
N PHE A 110 2.21 -6.73 8.25
CA PHE A 110 2.26 -7.46 9.52
C PHE A 110 1.90 -6.57 10.71
N ALA A 111 2.31 -5.30 10.69
CA ALA A 111 1.94 -4.30 11.67
C ALA A 111 0.41 -4.09 11.69
N LEU A 112 -0.20 -3.93 10.52
CA LEU A 112 -1.66 -3.80 10.38
C LEU A 112 -2.39 -5.08 10.81
N LEU A 113 -1.87 -6.25 10.43
CA LEU A 113 -2.45 -7.54 10.82
C LEU A 113 -2.39 -7.74 12.34
N TRP A 114 -1.26 -7.39 12.96
CA TRP A 114 -1.11 -7.43 14.42
C TRP A 114 -2.02 -6.42 15.11
N MET A 115 -2.16 -5.20 14.59
CA MET A 115 -3.11 -4.20 15.13
C MET A 115 -4.55 -4.72 15.07
N VAL A 116 -4.97 -5.28 13.93
CA VAL A 116 -6.30 -5.90 13.79
C VAL A 116 -6.46 -7.11 14.71
N TRP A 117 -5.41 -7.91 14.90
CA TRP A 117 -5.43 -9.00 15.87
C TRP A 117 -5.62 -8.51 17.31
N ARG A 118 -5.02 -7.36 17.69
CA ARG A 118 -5.16 -6.76 19.03
C ARG A 118 -6.50 -6.06 19.24
N LEU A 119 -6.97 -5.31 18.24
CA LEU A 119 -8.14 -4.44 18.33
C LEU A 119 -9.43 -5.13 17.88
N GLY A 120 -9.31 -6.25 17.18
CA GLY A 120 -10.39 -6.98 16.53
C GLY A 120 -10.57 -6.59 15.06
N TYR A 121 -11.21 -7.45 14.27
CA TYR A 121 -11.55 -7.12 12.89
C TYR A 121 -12.93 -6.45 12.77
N ASP A 122 -13.04 -5.37 12.00
CA ASP A 122 -14.33 -4.79 11.61
C ASP A 122 -14.83 -5.35 10.29
N ALA A 123 -15.84 -6.21 10.35
CA ALA A 123 -16.44 -6.84 9.18
C ALA A 123 -17.10 -5.84 8.20
N ARG A 124 -17.35 -4.60 8.62
CA ARG A 124 -17.85 -3.53 7.74
C ARG A 124 -16.73 -2.71 7.10
N ALA A 125 -15.47 -2.88 7.52
CA ALA A 125 -14.34 -2.07 7.06
C ALA A 125 -14.20 -2.05 5.54
N TRP A 126 -14.34 -3.19 4.87
CA TRP A 126 -14.23 -3.25 3.41
C TRP A 126 -15.25 -2.35 2.70
N LYS A 127 -16.48 -2.26 3.22
CA LYS A 127 -17.54 -1.40 2.64
C LYS A 127 -17.21 0.08 2.79
N TRP A 128 -16.63 0.46 3.92
CA TRP A 128 -16.16 1.83 4.15
C TRP A 128 -14.92 2.15 3.32
N TRP A 129 -14.08 1.16 3.07
CA TRP A 129 -12.89 1.31 2.24
C TRP A 129 -13.23 1.49 0.77
N LEU A 130 -14.22 0.78 0.22
CA LEU A 130 -14.58 0.87 -1.20
C LEU A 130 -14.67 2.31 -1.77
N PRO A 131 -15.52 3.21 -1.24
CA PRO A 131 -15.64 4.56 -1.79
C PRO A 131 -14.34 5.36 -1.64
N ILE A 132 -13.58 5.14 -0.57
CA ILE A 132 -12.30 5.82 -0.33
C ILE A 132 -11.25 5.33 -1.31
N GLY A 133 -11.10 4.01 -1.44
CA GLY A 133 -10.15 3.39 -2.35
C GLY A 133 -10.45 3.75 -3.81
N TRP A 134 -11.73 3.76 -4.22
CA TRP A 134 -12.11 4.25 -5.55
C TRP A 134 -11.78 5.73 -5.73
N GLY A 135 -12.07 6.56 -4.74
CA GLY A 135 -11.70 7.98 -4.76
C GLY A 135 -10.19 8.17 -4.91
N VAL A 136 -9.37 7.35 -4.23
CA VAL A 136 -7.92 7.37 -4.37
C VAL A 136 -7.49 6.98 -5.78
N LEU A 137 -8.02 5.89 -6.35
CA LEU A 137 -7.67 5.47 -7.71
C LEU A 137 -8.06 6.51 -8.76
N LEU A 138 -9.24 7.11 -8.63
CA LEU A 138 -9.69 8.19 -9.52
C LEU A 138 -8.83 9.44 -9.36
N ALA A 139 -8.47 9.81 -8.13
CA ALA A 139 -7.56 10.92 -7.87
C ALA A 139 -6.16 10.64 -8.42
N SER A 140 -5.63 9.43 -8.27
CA SER A 140 -4.37 9.00 -8.87
C SER A 140 -4.41 9.15 -10.38
N TYR A 141 -5.50 8.71 -11.02
CA TYR A 141 -5.67 8.84 -12.47
C TYR A 141 -5.77 10.30 -12.93
N ALA A 142 -6.52 11.13 -12.20
CA ALA A 142 -6.71 12.54 -12.54
C ALA A 142 -5.41 13.38 -12.47
N VAL A 143 -4.43 12.93 -11.68
CA VAL A 143 -3.11 13.58 -11.55
C VAL A 143 -1.98 12.75 -12.17
N ALA A 144 -2.32 11.69 -12.90
CA ALA A 144 -1.32 10.81 -13.50
C ALA A 144 -0.65 11.50 -14.69
N GLU A 145 0.66 11.39 -14.76
CA GLU A 145 1.50 11.87 -15.86
C GLU A 145 2.52 10.77 -16.19
N GLU A 146 3.17 10.88 -17.35
CA GLU A 146 4.28 10.00 -17.71
C GLU A 146 5.39 10.08 -16.63
N GLY A 147 5.88 8.93 -16.18
CA GLY A 147 6.79 8.83 -15.01
C GLY A 147 6.13 8.93 -13.63
N ARG A 148 4.81 9.22 -13.55
CA ARG A 148 4.02 9.29 -12.31
C ARG A 148 2.75 8.44 -12.39
N ASN A 149 2.93 7.15 -12.67
CA ASN A 149 1.86 6.15 -12.74
C ASN A 149 1.52 5.55 -11.37
N LEU A 150 0.92 6.36 -10.51
CA LEU A 150 0.52 5.99 -9.15
C LEU A 150 -0.55 4.89 -9.17
N ASN A 151 -0.42 3.88 -8.30
CA ASN A 151 -1.35 2.75 -8.22
C ASN A 151 -1.59 2.02 -9.55
N TRP A 152 -0.67 2.16 -10.51
CA TRP A 152 -0.72 1.53 -11.84
C TRP A 152 -1.97 1.90 -12.66
N VAL A 153 -2.53 3.10 -12.43
CA VAL A 153 -3.74 3.57 -13.10
C VAL A 153 -3.55 3.96 -14.58
N LEU A 154 -2.32 4.06 -15.07
CA LEU A 154 -2.00 4.29 -16.49
C LEU A 154 -1.50 3.02 -17.21
N GLY A 155 -1.02 2.02 -16.48
CA GLY A 155 -0.44 0.81 -17.07
C GLY A 155 0.39 0.01 -16.06
N PRO A 156 0.87 -1.18 -16.43
CA PRO A 156 1.73 -2.00 -15.58
C PRO A 156 3.16 -1.44 -15.52
N HIS A 157 3.93 -1.86 -14.51
CA HIS A 157 5.36 -1.53 -14.35
C HIS A 157 5.72 -0.04 -14.22
N GLY A 158 4.74 0.82 -13.95
CA GLY A 158 4.98 2.26 -13.82
C GLY A 158 4.95 3.02 -15.15
N GLU A 159 4.72 2.34 -16.26
CA GLU A 159 4.63 2.95 -17.59
C GLU A 159 3.17 3.02 -18.07
N PRO A 160 2.78 4.06 -18.81
CA PRO A 160 1.50 4.08 -19.52
C PRO A 160 1.40 2.93 -20.52
N GLN A 161 0.24 2.29 -20.62
CA GLN A 161 -0.03 1.28 -21.65
C GLN A 161 -0.78 1.88 -22.85
N GLU A 162 -0.58 1.29 -24.03
CA GLU A 162 -1.22 1.71 -25.29
C GLU A 162 -2.17 0.63 -25.88
N TRP A 163 -2.40 -0.47 -25.16
CA TRP A 163 -3.19 -1.61 -25.63
C TRP A 163 -4.69 -1.33 -25.65
N VAL A 164 -5.19 -0.53 -24.71
CA VAL A 164 -6.60 -0.16 -24.56
C VAL A 164 -6.75 1.32 -24.22
N ALA A 165 -7.95 1.86 -24.41
CA ALA A 165 -8.27 3.22 -23.97
C ALA A 165 -7.95 3.41 -22.47
N PRO A 166 -7.35 4.53 -22.05
CA PRO A 166 -6.97 4.79 -20.66
C PRO A 166 -8.11 4.59 -19.65
N GLU A 167 -9.34 4.94 -20.02
CA GLU A 167 -10.53 4.77 -19.17
C GLU A 167 -10.90 3.29 -18.98
N LEU A 168 -10.68 2.45 -19.99
CA LEU A 168 -10.89 1.00 -19.88
C LEU A 168 -9.84 0.37 -18.98
N TRP A 169 -8.59 0.83 -19.05
CA TRP A 169 -7.54 0.41 -18.12
C TRP A 169 -7.87 0.85 -16.68
N LEU A 170 -8.27 2.10 -16.47
CA LEU A 170 -8.71 2.57 -15.16
C LEU A 170 -9.89 1.74 -14.62
N ALA A 171 -10.90 1.45 -15.45
CA ALA A 171 -12.02 0.60 -15.07
C ALA A 171 -11.56 -0.81 -14.66
N PHE A 172 -10.61 -1.38 -15.40
CA PHE A 172 -9.97 -2.65 -15.04
C PHE A 172 -9.25 -2.57 -13.69
N VAL A 173 -8.43 -1.53 -13.44
CA VAL A 173 -7.71 -1.35 -12.17
C VAL A 173 -8.69 -1.22 -11.00
N VAL A 174 -9.76 -0.41 -11.16
CA VAL A 174 -10.81 -0.26 -10.14
C VAL A 174 -11.48 -1.61 -9.85
N LEU A 175 -11.82 -2.38 -10.88
CA LEU A 175 -12.42 -3.71 -10.72
C LEU A 175 -11.45 -4.68 -10.03
N PHE A 176 -10.20 -4.73 -10.50
CA PHE A 176 -9.14 -5.57 -9.95
C PHE A 176 -8.91 -5.29 -8.47
N CYS A 177 -8.73 -4.02 -8.09
CA CYS A 177 -8.59 -3.61 -6.69
C CYS A 177 -9.84 -3.96 -5.86
N THR A 178 -11.04 -3.76 -6.42
CA THR A 178 -12.30 -4.12 -5.73
C THR A 178 -12.37 -5.61 -5.41
N VAL A 179 -12.03 -6.46 -6.38
CA VAL A 179 -11.97 -7.92 -6.19
C VAL A 179 -10.90 -8.28 -5.15
N MET A 180 -9.72 -7.68 -5.23
CA MET A 180 -8.62 -7.90 -4.30
C MET A 180 -8.97 -7.50 -2.86
N TRP A 181 -9.61 -6.34 -2.66
CA TRP A 181 -10.09 -5.89 -1.34
C TRP A 181 -11.18 -6.82 -0.80
N TRP A 182 -12.08 -7.29 -1.67
CA TRP A 182 -13.07 -8.28 -1.27
C TRP A 182 -12.42 -9.61 -0.85
N LEU A 183 -11.46 -10.14 -1.61
CA LEU A 183 -10.71 -11.36 -1.26
C LEU A 183 -9.97 -11.19 0.08
N THR A 184 -9.33 -10.05 0.27
CA THR A 184 -8.65 -9.71 1.54
C THR A 184 -9.63 -9.70 2.70
N HIS A 185 -10.80 -9.07 2.53
CA HIS A 185 -11.87 -9.09 3.53
C HIS A 185 -12.30 -10.51 3.87
N ARG A 186 -12.51 -11.37 2.86
CA ARG A 186 -12.90 -12.77 3.07
C ARG A 186 -11.85 -13.55 3.85
N LEU A 187 -10.57 -13.39 3.49
CA LEU A 187 -9.45 -14.04 4.15
C LEU A 187 -9.34 -13.61 5.63
N VAL A 188 -9.28 -12.31 5.89
CA VAL A 188 -9.14 -11.77 7.26
C VAL A 188 -10.35 -12.14 8.12
N ARG A 189 -11.56 -12.09 7.56
CA ARG A 189 -12.78 -12.51 8.27
C ARG A 189 -12.76 -14.00 8.62
N TRP A 190 -12.25 -14.84 7.72
CA TRP A 190 -12.11 -16.28 7.98
C TRP A 190 -11.08 -16.55 9.08
N LEU A 191 -9.91 -15.91 9.03
CA LEU A 191 -8.88 -16.02 10.08
C LEU A 191 -9.42 -15.58 11.45
N HIS A 192 -10.15 -14.48 11.49
CA HIS A 192 -10.66 -13.94 12.75
C HIS A 192 -11.83 -14.74 13.35
N ARG A 193 -12.61 -15.48 12.55
CA ARG A 193 -13.69 -16.34 13.05
C ARG A 193 -13.21 -17.60 13.75
N ARG A 194 -11.95 -17.99 13.52
CA ARG A 194 -11.33 -19.18 14.10
C ARG A 194 -10.64 -18.91 15.45
N ARG A 195 -10.78 -17.69 15.97
CA ARG A 195 -10.30 -17.25 17.27
C ARG A 195 -11.49 -17.11 18.21
#